data_AF-A0A943KB22-F1
#
_entry.id   AF-A0A943KB22-F1
#
_cell.length_a   1.000
_cell.length_b   1.000
_cell.length_c   1.000
_cell.angle_alpha   90.00
_cell.angle_beta   90.00
_cell.angle_gamma   90.00
#
_symmetry.space_group_name_H-M   'P 1'
#
loop_
_entity.id
_entity.type
_entity.pdbx_description
1 polymer ?
#
loop_
_entity_poly.entity_id
_entity_poly.type
_entity_poly.pdbx_seq_one_letter_code
_entity_poly.pdbx_strand_id
1 'polypeptide(L)'
;MSRYKKTNVGKIGYCDNKTLGIKGADGKLLNGGHYVYIREVKDGKCNVNVITSLEDRKGIYDLRKVGKVKYGLLYPIPKGEADFTRWSAINLDGNMKNIPISQIKNIGSKKIKSRHKFFVGKYTKK
;
A
#
# COMPACT_ATOMS: atom_id res chain seq x y z
N MET A 1 12.10 -23.74 7.50
CA MET A 1 12.04 -22.32 7.05
C MET A 1 11.81 -21.43 8.26
N SER A 2 12.70 -20.47 8.56
CA SER A 2 12.72 -19.78 9.87
C SER A 2 11.52 -18.83 10.07
N ARG A 3 10.99 -18.82 11.31
CA ARG A 3 9.83 -18.03 11.79
C ARG A 3 9.92 -16.52 11.50
N TYR A 4 11.11 -15.98 11.28
CA TYR A 4 11.34 -14.54 11.07
C TYR A 4 10.95 -14.03 9.68
N LYS A 5 10.96 -14.87 8.63
CA LYS A 5 10.62 -14.43 7.26
C LYS A 5 9.11 -14.23 7.02
N LYS A 6 8.22 -14.75 7.89
CA LYS A 6 6.75 -14.58 7.81
C LYS A 6 6.20 -13.37 8.59
N THR A 7 7.00 -12.65 9.36
CA THR A 7 6.47 -11.66 10.34
C THR A 7 5.96 -10.36 9.72
N ASN A 8 6.37 -10.02 8.49
CA ASN A 8 6.04 -8.72 7.89
C ASN A 8 4.93 -8.76 6.85
N VAL A 9 4.52 -9.94 6.41
CA VAL A 9 3.37 -10.09 5.50
C VAL A 9 2.09 -9.59 6.18
N GLY A 10 1.31 -8.79 5.46
CA GLY A 10 0.09 -8.17 5.96
C GLY A 10 0.31 -6.97 6.87
N LYS A 11 1.56 -6.50 7.03
CA LYS A 11 1.88 -5.24 7.71
C LYS A 11 2.00 -4.09 6.71
N ILE A 12 1.88 -2.88 7.25
CA ILE A 12 2.05 -1.63 6.51
C ILE A 12 3.35 -0.98 6.96
N GLY A 13 4.14 -0.51 5.99
CA GLY A 13 5.29 0.36 6.24
C GLY A 13 5.25 1.58 5.34
N TYR A 14 6.32 2.37 5.34
CA TYR A 14 6.48 3.55 4.50
C TYR A 14 7.69 3.38 3.59
N CYS A 15 7.54 3.69 2.31
CA CYS A 15 8.58 3.53 1.31
C CYS A 15 8.67 4.78 0.44
N ASP A 16 9.91 5.23 0.19
CA ASP A 16 10.17 6.44 -0.59
C ASP A 16 9.89 6.20 -2.09
N ASN A 17 9.43 7.23 -2.79
CA ASN A 17 9.08 7.14 -4.21
C ASN A 17 10.25 6.70 -5.09
N LYS A 18 11.48 7.09 -4.73
CA LYS A 18 12.71 6.63 -5.38
C LYS A 18 12.85 5.11 -5.34
N THR A 19 12.63 4.50 -4.17
CA THR A 19 12.68 3.06 -3.99
C THR A 19 11.54 2.37 -4.73
N LEU A 20 10.37 3.00 -4.76
CA LEU A 20 9.22 2.52 -5.53
C LEU A 20 9.34 2.82 -7.03
N GLY A 21 10.37 3.52 -7.52
CA GLY A 21 10.48 3.90 -8.92
C GLY A 21 9.31 4.73 -9.46
N ILE A 22 8.54 5.39 -8.58
CA ILE A 22 7.39 6.19 -8.95
C ILE A 22 7.90 7.55 -9.48
N LYS A 23 7.52 7.85 -10.71
CA LYS A 23 7.88 9.08 -11.43
C LYS A 23 6.65 9.92 -11.71
N GLY A 24 6.85 11.23 -11.84
CA GLY A 24 5.83 12.17 -12.30
C GLY A 24 5.51 11.97 -13.78
N ALA A 25 4.48 12.69 -14.23
CA ALA A 25 4.10 12.73 -15.65
C ALA A 25 5.23 13.27 -16.55
N ASP A 26 6.14 14.05 -15.98
CA ASP A 26 7.35 14.60 -16.60
C ASP A 26 8.54 13.62 -16.59
N GLY A 27 8.34 12.39 -16.10
CA GLY A 27 9.40 11.38 -15.98
C GLY A 27 10.40 11.63 -14.85
N LYS A 28 10.25 12.70 -14.06
CA LYS A 28 11.13 13.00 -12.93
C LYS A 28 10.72 12.22 -11.68
N LEU A 29 11.69 11.95 -10.82
CA LEU A 29 11.43 11.33 -9.51
C LEU A 29 10.61 12.28 -8.65
N LEU A 30 9.51 11.77 -8.07
CA LEU A 30 8.70 12.53 -7.12
C LEU A 30 9.33 12.50 -5.73
N ASN A 31 9.34 13.63 -5.04
CA ASN A 31 9.73 13.69 -3.63
C ASN A 31 8.66 13.05 -2.74
N GLY A 32 9.09 12.55 -1.57
CA GLY A 32 8.22 11.88 -0.60
C GLY A 32 8.12 10.37 -0.82
N GLY A 33 6.99 9.80 -0.42
CA GLY A 33 6.79 8.36 -0.40
C GLY A 33 5.35 7.98 -0.10
N HIS A 34 5.13 6.68 0.00
CA HIS A 34 3.82 6.11 0.24
C HIS A 34 3.85 5.11 1.37
N TYR A 35 2.72 5.00 2.07
CA TYR A 35 2.45 3.79 2.83
C TYR A 35 2.28 2.62 1.86
N VAL A 36 2.83 1.47 2.23
CA VAL A 36 2.82 0.26 1.41
C VAL A 36 2.36 -0.93 2.24
N TYR A 37 1.49 -1.75 1.65
CA TYR A 37 1.04 -3.02 2.22
C TYR A 37 1.95 -4.15 1.74
N ILE A 38 2.58 -4.88 2.66
CA ILE A 38 3.52 -5.96 2.35
C ILE A 38 2.74 -7.25 2.07
N ARG A 39 2.74 -7.71 0.82
CA ARG A 39 2.05 -8.95 0.42
C ARG A 39 2.88 -10.20 0.59
N GLU A 40 4.16 -10.09 0.25
CA GLU A 40 5.05 -11.22 0.20
C GLU A 40 6.44 -10.76 0.62
N VAL A 41 7.15 -11.63 1.34
CA VAL A 41 8.54 -11.42 1.70
C VAL A 41 9.33 -12.65 1.28
N LYS A 42 10.33 -12.45 0.43
CA LYS A 42 11.22 -13.49 -0.06
C LYS A 42 12.64 -12.94 -0.16
N ASP A 43 13.58 -13.62 0.48
CA ASP A 43 15.02 -13.34 0.40
C ASP A 43 15.40 -11.88 0.65
N GLY A 44 14.86 -11.30 1.73
CA GLY A 44 15.13 -9.92 2.13
C GLY A 44 14.45 -8.86 1.24
N LYS A 45 13.69 -9.29 0.23
CA LYS A 45 12.88 -8.44 -0.64
C LYS A 45 11.39 -8.70 -0.40
N CYS A 46 10.57 -7.77 -0.85
CA CYS A 46 9.13 -7.87 -0.69
C CYS A 46 8.37 -7.33 -1.90
N ASN A 47 7.19 -7.92 -2.11
CA ASN A 47 6.20 -7.43 -3.05
C ASN A 47 5.16 -6.64 -2.26
N VAL A 48 4.85 -5.44 -2.72
CA VAL A 48 4.01 -4.50 -1.99
C VAL A 48 2.93 -3.88 -2.87
N ASN A 49 1.88 -3.38 -2.24
CA ASN A 49 0.88 -2.52 -2.86
C ASN A 49 0.97 -1.13 -2.26
N VAL A 50 0.86 -0.13 -3.12
CA VAL A 50 0.80 1.27 -2.68
C VAL A 50 -0.57 1.54 -2.03
N ILE A 51 -0.55 2.24 -0.90
CA ILE A 51 -1.75 2.77 -0.26
C ILE A 51 -1.94 4.22 -0.71
N THR A 52 -3.14 4.55 -1.16
CA THR A 52 -3.50 5.89 -1.63
C THR A 52 -4.68 6.44 -0.85
N SER A 53 -4.69 7.75 -0.61
CA SER A 53 -5.88 8.40 -0.05
C SER A 53 -6.97 8.54 -1.12
N LEU A 54 -8.21 8.28 -0.75
CA LEU A 54 -9.40 8.51 -1.57
C LEU A 54 -9.95 9.93 -1.43
N GLU A 55 -9.46 10.67 -0.43
CA GLU A 55 -9.82 12.06 -0.12
C GLU A 55 -8.59 12.95 0.01
N ASP A 56 -8.80 14.25 -0.13
CA ASP A 56 -7.82 15.31 0.13
C ASP A 56 -7.73 15.69 1.62
N ARG A 57 -7.01 16.76 1.96
CA ARG A 57 -6.88 17.24 3.35
C ARG A 57 -8.19 17.80 3.93
N LYS A 58 -9.11 18.24 3.09
CA LYS A 58 -10.40 18.84 3.45
C LYS A 58 -11.52 17.79 3.51
N GLY A 59 -11.23 16.53 3.19
CA GLY A 59 -12.21 15.45 3.13
C GLY A 59 -12.98 15.39 1.81
N ILE A 60 -12.53 16.12 0.78
CA ILE A 60 -13.14 16.09 -0.55
C ILE A 60 -12.64 14.85 -1.29
N TYR A 61 -13.57 14.08 -1.84
CA TYR A 61 -13.25 12.83 -2.54
C TYR A 61 -12.62 13.06 -3.91
N ASP A 62 -11.57 12.31 -4.23
CA ASP A 62 -11.05 12.24 -5.60
C ASP A 62 -11.92 11.26 -6.40
N LEU A 63 -12.87 11.81 -7.15
CA LEU A 63 -13.84 11.05 -7.94
C LEU A 63 -13.17 10.06 -8.91
N ARG A 64 -11.96 10.35 -9.41
CA ARG A 64 -11.21 9.44 -10.28
C ARG A 64 -10.78 8.19 -9.53
N LYS A 65 -10.35 8.34 -8.26
CA LYS A 65 -9.98 7.21 -7.40
C LYS A 65 -11.20 6.45 -6.91
N VAL A 66 -12.30 7.13 -6.58
CA VAL A 66 -13.57 6.47 -6.25
C VAL A 66 -14.07 5.64 -7.44
N GLY A 67 -13.94 6.16 -8.67
CA GLY A 67 -14.19 5.38 -9.88
C GLY A 67 -13.38 4.08 -9.93
N LYS A 68 -12.09 4.12 -9.56
CA LYS A 68 -11.25 2.91 -9.51
C LYS A 68 -11.68 1.89 -8.44
N VAL A 69 -12.33 2.34 -7.37
CA VAL A 69 -12.96 1.43 -6.38
C VAL A 69 -14.10 0.66 -7.03
N LYS A 70 -14.98 1.35 -7.79
CA LYS A 70 -16.09 0.71 -8.52
C LYS A 70 -15.63 -0.42 -9.44
N TYR A 71 -14.48 -0.26 -10.09
CA TYR A 71 -13.91 -1.26 -11.00
C TYR A 71 -12.98 -2.29 -10.33
N GLY A 72 -12.89 -2.29 -8.99
CA GLY A 72 -12.08 -3.26 -8.25
C GLY A 72 -10.56 -3.08 -8.42
N LEU A 73 -10.10 -1.91 -8.88
CA LEU A 73 -8.68 -1.58 -9.01
C LEU A 73 -8.09 -1.05 -7.69
N LEU A 74 -8.95 -0.44 -6.86
CA LEU A 74 -8.63 -0.01 -5.51
C LEU A 74 -9.52 -0.77 -4.51
N TYR A 75 -8.93 -1.32 -3.46
CA TYR A 75 -9.66 -1.88 -2.33
C TYR A 75 -9.81 -0.82 -1.23
N PRO A 76 -11.01 -0.24 -1.02
CA PRO A 76 -11.21 0.80 -0.02
C PRO A 76 -11.16 0.21 1.39
N ILE A 77 -10.59 0.98 2.32
CA ILE A 77 -10.56 0.65 3.74
C ILE A 77 -11.29 1.76 4.48
N PRO A 78 -12.41 1.50 5.17
CA PRO A 78 -13.12 2.52 5.93
C PRO A 78 -12.19 3.22 6.93
N LYS A 79 -12.39 4.52 7.13
CA LYS A 79 -11.49 5.37 7.93
C LYS A 79 -11.31 4.87 9.37
N GLY A 80 -12.39 4.40 10.01
CA GLY A 80 -12.35 3.81 11.36
C GLY A 80 -11.75 2.40 11.44
N GLU A 81 -11.21 1.89 10.34
CA GLU A 81 -10.65 0.53 10.24
C GLU A 81 -9.18 0.52 9.84
N ALA A 82 -8.57 1.71 9.76
CA ALA A 82 -7.17 1.90 9.48
C ALA A 82 -6.60 3.07 10.30
N ASP A 83 -5.32 3.00 10.65
CA ASP A 83 -4.65 4.06 11.41
C ASP A 83 -4.22 5.25 10.52
N PHE A 84 -5.00 5.57 9.49
CA PHE A 84 -4.73 6.69 8.58
C PHE A 84 -5.58 7.91 8.94
N THR A 85 -5.03 9.10 8.71
CA THR A 85 -5.76 10.36 8.93
C THR A 85 -6.84 10.60 7.88
N ARG A 86 -6.79 9.88 6.74
CA ARG A 86 -7.69 10.02 5.60
C ARG A 86 -8.25 8.69 5.16
N TRP A 87 -9.45 8.71 4.61
CA TRP A 87 -10.01 7.56 3.91
C TRP A 87 -9.06 7.09 2.82
N SER A 88 -8.70 5.81 2.83
CA SER A 88 -7.58 5.27 2.05
C SER A 88 -7.95 3.93 1.41
N ALA A 89 -7.22 3.57 0.37
CA ALA A 89 -7.39 2.32 -0.35
C ALA A 89 -6.04 1.68 -0.68
N ILE A 90 -6.03 0.35 -0.77
CA ILE A 90 -4.91 -0.42 -1.29
C ILE A 90 -5.06 -0.54 -2.81
N ASN A 91 -4.01 -0.17 -3.55
CA ASN A 91 -4.01 -0.31 -5.00
C ASN A 91 -3.75 -1.76 -5.40
N LEU A 92 -4.77 -2.45 -5.92
CA LEU A 92 -4.69 -3.88 -6.30
C LEU A 92 -4.03 -4.10 -7.67
N ASP A 93 -3.88 -3.05 -8.47
CA ASP A 93 -3.34 -3.07 -9.83
C ASP A 93 -1.87 -2.63 -9.88
N GLY A 94 -1.51 -1.61 -9.10
CA GLY A 94 -0.16 -1.05 -8.98
C GLY A 94 0.74 -1.84 -8.03
N ASN A 95 1.07 -3.07 -8.41
CA ASN A 95 1.93 -3.96 -7.65
C ASN A 95 3.42 -3.62 -7.83
N MET A 96 4.12 -3.32 -6.74
CA MET A 96 5.56 -3.08 -6.75
C MET A 96 6.30 -4.35 -6.32
N LYS A 97 7.25 -4.82 -7.11
CA LYS A 97 7.96 -6.09 -6.90
C LYS A 97 9.40 -5.86 -6.46
N ASN A 98 9.96 -6.84 -5.74
CA ASN A 98 11.39 -6.90 -5.39
C ASN A 98 11.93 -5.70 -4.58
N ILE A 99 11.09 -5.05 -3.78
CA ILE A 99 11.52 -3.93 -2.93
C ILE A 99 12.36 -4.46 -1.76
N PRO A 100 13.59 -3.98 -1.53
CA PRO A 100 14.37 -4.40 -0.38
C PRO A 100 13.65 -4.05 0.92
N ILE A 101 13.50 -5.01 1.83
CA ILE A 101 12.75 -4.80 3.08
C ILE A 101 13.41 -3.74 3.97
N SER A 102 14.73 -3.60 3.87
CA SER A 102 15.52 -2.56 4.56
C SER A 102 15.15 -1.14 4.15
N GLN A 103 14.52 -0.96 2.98
CA GLN A 103 14.05 0.35 2.50
C GLN A 103 12.62 0.67 2.97
N ILE A 104 11.93 -0.28 3.60
CA ILE A 104 10.61 -0.04 4.17
C ILE A 104 10.75 0.36 5.64
N LYS A 105 10.39 1.61 5.92
CA LYS A 105 10.47 2.24 7.23
C LYS A 105 9.18 1.99 8.03
N ASN A 106 9.29 2.05 9.36
CA ASN A 106 8.15 2.08 10.28
C ASN A 106 7.13 0.93 10.09
N ILE A 107 7.61 -0.28 9.78
CA ILE A 107 6.74 -1.44 9.56
C ILE A 107 5.91 -1.74 10.81
N GLY A 108 4.58 -1.77 10.66
CA GLY A 108 3.62 -2.06 11.74
C GLY A 108 3.16 -0.84 12.54
N SER A 109 3.70 0.36 12.25
CA SER A 109 3.23 1.63 12.83
C SER A 109 1.81 2.01 12.40
N LYS A 110 1.41 1.58 11.20
CA LYS A 110 0.05 1.69 10.68
C LYS A 110 -0.57 0.30 10.59
N LYS A 111 -1.84 0.20 10.95
CA LYS A 111 -2.59 -1.06 10.92
C LYS A 111 -3.91 -0.88 10.19
N ILE A 112 -4.44 -2.02 9.75
CA ILE A 112 -5.78 -2.18 9.21
C ILE A 112 -6.41 -3.40 9.89
N LYS A 113 -7.74 -3.41 10.05
CA LYS A 113 -8.44 -4.57 10.61
C LYS A 113 -8.16 -5.85 9.79
N SER A 114 -8.08 -6.99 10.48
CA SER A 114 -7.67 -8.27 9.89
C SER A 114 -8.52 -8.71 8.70
N ARG A 115 -9.83 -8.39 8.69
CA ARG A 115 -10.73 -8.69 7.56
C ARG A 115 -10.24 -8.12 6.22
N HIS A 116 -9.64 -6.93 6.24
CA HIS A 116 -9.13 -6.30 5.02
C HIS A 116 -7.91 -7.04 4.46
N LYS A 117 -7.06 -7.59 5.35
CA LYS A 117 -5.90 -8.38 4.94
C LYS A 117 -6.31 -9.61 4.14
N PHE A 118 -7.39 -10.27 4.57
CA PHE A 118 -7.98 -11.40 3.86
C PHE A 118 -8.45 -10.99 2.46
N PHE A 119 -9.26 -9.93 2.36
CA PHE A 119 -9.80 -9.49 1.07
C PHE A 119 -8.71 -9.02 0.09
N VAL A 120 -7.74 -8.26 0.57
CA VAL A 120 -6.59 -7.84 -0.25
C VAL A 120 -5.84 -9.07 -0.75
N GLY A 121 -5.57 -10.06 0.11
CA GLY A 121 -4.91 -11.30 -0.32
C GLY A 121 -5.71 -12.08 -1.36
N LYS A 122 -7.04 -12.09 -1.25
CA LYS A 122 -7.95 -12.79 -2.18
C LYS A 122 -8.05 -12.11 -3.54
N TYR A 123 -8.10 -10.78 -3.58
CA TYR A 123 -8.42 -10.02 -4.79
C TYR A 123 -7.23 -9.30 -5.42
N THR A 124 -6.05 -9.35 -4.81
CA THR A 124 -4.85 -8.81 -5.49
C THR A 124 -4.58 -9.60 -6.76
N LYS A 125 -4.50 -8.90 -7.90
CA LYS A 125 -4.08 -9.50 -9.17
C LYS A 125 -2.59 -9.92 -9.06
N LYS A 126 -2.26 -11.14 -9.49
CA LYS A 126 -0.89 -11.70 -9.41
C LYS A 126 0.03 -11.10 -10.48
#